data_AF-A0A1A8PN47-F1
#
_entry.id   AF-A0A1A8PN47-F1
#
_cell.length_a   1.000
_cell.length_b   1.000
_cell.length_c   1.000
_cell.angle_alpha   90.00
_cell.angle_beta   90.00
_cell.angle_gamma   90.00
#
_symmetry.space_group_name_H-M   'P 1'
#
loop_
_entity.id
_entity.type
_entity.pdbx_description
1 polymer ?
#
loop_
_entity_poly.entity_id
_entity_poly.type
_entity_poly.pdbx_seq_one_letter_code
_entity_poly.pdbx_strand_id
1 'polypeptide(L)' 'DNPILPEMTLKPVSPLVCVDYNPKDSHILLGGSYNGQIAYWDTRRGSQPVEYSSMEHSHRDPVYKIIWV' A
#
# COMPACT_ATOMS: atom_id res chain seq x y z
N ASP A 1 17.84 12.24 -11.33
CA ASP A 1 16.57 11.53 -11.62
C ASP A 1 16.34 11.39 -13.11
N ASN A 2 15.87 10.23 -13.54
CA ASN A 2 15.42 9.98 -14.90
C ASN A 2 13.87 10.06 -14.90
N PRO A 3 13.27 11.12 -15.46
CA PRO A 3 11.82 11.34 -15.39
C PRO A 3 11.00 10.31 -16.19
N ILE A 4 11.66 9.41 -16.93
CA ILE A 4 11.02 8.37 -17.74
C ILE A 4 10.78 7.09 -16.94
N LEU A 5 11.52 6.87 -15.84
CA LEU A 5 11.43 5.64 -15.06
C LEU A 5 10.79 5.92 -13.69
N PRO A 6 9.93 5.00 -13.19
CA PRO A 6 9.47 5.09 -11.82
C PRO A 6 10.66 4.96 -10.88
N GLU A 7 10.69 5.78 -9.82
CA GLU A 7 11.67 5.65 -8.74
C GLU A 7 11.53 4.27 -8.05
N MET A 8 10.29 3.82 -7.85
CA MET A 8 9.97 2.53 -7.25
C MET A 8 8.64 1.99 -7.80
N THR A 9 8.56 0.66 -7.94
CA THR A 9 7.32 -0.06 -8.20
C THR A 9 6.99 -0.94 -7.00
N LEU A 10 5.88 -0.66 -6.31
CA LEU A 10 5.41 -1.46 -5.17
C LEU A 10 4.96 -2.86 -5.61
N LYS A 11 5.16 -3.86 -4.75
CA LYS A 11 4.88 -5.28 -5.06
C LYS A 11 3.82 -5.87 -4.12
N PRO A 12 2.53 -5.58 -4.33
CA PRO A 12 1.45 -6.19 -3.56
C PRO A 12 1.18 -7.63 -4.02
N VAL A 13 0.63 -8.47 -3.15
CA VAL A 13 0.20 -9.85 -3.50
C VAL A 13 -1.16 -9.90 -4.21
N SER A 14 -1.96 -8.84 -4.08
CA SER A 14 -3.26 -8.65 -4.74
C SER A 14 -3.28 -7.26 -5.38
N PRO A 15 -4.03 -7.03 -6.48
CA PRO A 15 -4.07 -5.71 -7.11
C PRO A 15 -4.47 -4.61 -6.13
N LEU A 16 -3.68 -3.55 -6.06
CA LEU A 16 -4.03 -2.34 -5.32
C LEU A 16 -5.12 -1.58 -6.08
N VAL A 17 -6.15 -1.16 -5.36
CA VAL A 17 -7.27 -0.36 -5.87
C VAL A 17 -7.32 1.03 -5.25
N CYS A 18 -6.61 1.27 -4.15
CA CYS A 18 -6.29 2.60 -3.64
C CYS A 18 -4.91 2.60 -2.96
N VAL A 19 -4.30 3.78 -2.88
CA VAL A 19 -3.06 4.02 -2.13
C VAL A 19 -3.08 5.46 -1.60
N ASP A 20 -2.50 5.69 -0.43
CA ASP A 20 -2.35 7.02 0.14
C ASP A 20 -1.04 7.16 0.92
N TYR A 21 -0.43 8.34 0.88
CA TYR A 21 0.78 8.65 1.66
C TYR A 21 0.40 8.98 3.10
N ASN A 22 1.25 8.58 4.04
CA ASN A 22 1.12 9.05 5.41
C ASN A 22 1.40 10.56 5.46
N PRO A 23 0.49 11.37 6.05
CA PRO A 23 0.65 12.83 6.10
C PRO A 23 1.81 13.31 6.98
N LYS A 24 2.38 12.45 7.81
CA LYS A 24 3.49 12.76 8.74
C LYS A 24 4.84 12.18 8.31
N ASP A 25 4.87 11.13 7.49
CA ASP A 25 6.10 10.52 6.96
C ASP A 25 5.89 10.08 5.51
N SER A 26 6.46 10.82 4.56
CA SER A 26 6.33 10.56 3.12
C SER A 26 6.97 9.25 2.65
N HIS A 27 7.75 8.58 3.51
CA HIS A 27 8.27 7.26 3.20
C HIS A 27 7.25 6.15 3.44
N ILE A 28 6.16 6.44 4.17
CA ILE A 28 5.13 5.47 4.50
C ILE A 28 3.92 5.64 3.56
N LEU A 29 3.53 4.55 2.91
CA LEU A 29 2.29 4.47 2.14
C LEU A 29 1.39 3.37 2.71
N LEU A 30 0.09 3.57 2.62
CA LEU A 30 -0.93 2.58 2.96
C LEU A 30 -1.76 2.30 1.69
N GLY A 31 -2.02 1.03 1.41
CA GLY A 31 -2.70 0.60 0.18
C GLY A 31 -3.79 -0.41 0.45
N GLY A 32 -4.90 -0.28 -0.27
CA GLY A 32 -6.06 -1.15 -0.21
C GLY A 32 -6.11 -2.06 -1.42
N SER A 33 -6.32 -3.36 -1.20
CA SER A 33 -6.23 -4.39 -2.23
C SER A 33 -7.60 -4.96 -2.61
N TYR A 34 -7.67 -5.56 -3.80
CA TYR A 34 -8.89 -6.18 -4.33
C TYR A 34 -9.38 -7.36 -3.49
N ASN A 35 -8.48 -8.05 -2.79
CA ASN A 35 -8.82 -9.15 -1.87
C ASN A 35 -9.32 -8.69 -0.49
N GLY A 36 -9.54 -7.39 -0.29
CA GLY A 36 -10.06 -6.82 0.96
C GLY A 36 -9.04 -6.59 2.06
N GLN A 37 -7.76 -6.89 1.82
CA GLN A 37 -6.68 -6.57 2.75
C GLN A 37 -6.14 -5.15 2.53
N ILE A 38 -5.56 -4.60 3.60
CA ILE A 38 -4.68 -3.43 3.53
C ILE A 38 -3.24 -3.87 3.73
N ALA A 39 -2.29 -3.09 3.20
CA ALA A 39 -0.87 -3.25 3.44
C ALA A 39 -0.19 -1.90 3.52
N TYR A 40 0.94 -1.83 4.21
CA TYR A 40 1.77 -0.63 4.22
C TYR A 40 3.18 -0.90 3.70
N TRP A 41 3.77 0.14 3.11
CA TRP A 41 5.13 0.14 2.60
C TRP A 41 5.93 1.22 3.32
N ASP A 42 7.22 0.93 3.52
CA ASP A 42 8.22 1.94 3.85
C ASP A 42 9.22 1.98 2.68
N THR A 43 9.23 3.06 1.91
CA THR A 43 10.08 3.20 0.73
C THR A 43 11.57 3.12 1.05
N ARG A 44 11.98 3.35 2.30
CA ARG A 44 13.36 3.17 2.78
C ARG A 44 13.74 1.68 2.88
N ARG A 45 12.74 0.80 2.97
CA ARG A 45 12.91 -0.67 3.09
C ARG A 45 12.73 -1.40 1.75
N GLY A 46 12.43 -0.67 0.68
CA GLY A 46 12.28 -1.19 -0.68
C GLY A 46 10.82 -1.36 -1.12
N SER A 47 10.63 -2.16 -2.17
CA SER A 47 9.34 -2.28 -2.88
C SER A 47 8.36 -3.30 -2.28
N GLN A 48 8.81 -4.09 -1.30
CA GLN A 48 7.96 -5.09 -0.66
C GLN A 48 7.12 -4.45 0.45
N PRO A 49 5.87 -4.88 0.63
CA PRO A 49 5.07 -4.47 1.77
C PRO A 49 5.78 -4.85 3.06
N VAL A 50 5.74 -3.97 4.03
CA VAL A 50 6.26 -4.23 5.37
C VAL A 50 5.34 -5.21 6.08
N GLU A 51 4.02 -5.03 5.94
CA GLU A 51 3.01 -5.89 6.54
C GLU A 51 1.67 -5.79 5.81
N TYR A 52 0.83 -6.80 6.03
CA TYR A 52 -0.58 -6.84 5.62
C TYR A 52 -1.47 -6.92 6.85
N SER A 53 -2.71 -6.41 6.74
CA SER A 53 -3.75 -6.75 7.72
C SER A 53 -3.98 -8.27 7.76
N SER A 54 -4.32 -8.80 8.94
CA SER A 54 -4.65 -10.21 9.05
C SER A 54 -5.91 -10.53 8.24
N MET A 55 -5.91 -11.68 7.56
CA MET A 55 -7.02 -12.08 6.68
C MET A 55 -8.35 -12.20 7.43
N GLU A 56 -8.31 -12.64 8.69
CA GLU A 56 -9.46 -12.78 9.58
C GLU A 56 -10.19 -11.46 9.88
N HIS A 57 -9.48 -10.33 9.88
CA HIS A 57 -10.04 -8.99 10.11
C HIS A 57 -10.19 -8.17 8.83
N SER A 58 -9.82 -8.74 7.69
CA SER A 58 -9.89 -8.05 6.40
C SER A 58 -11.30 -8.12 5.81
N HIS A 59 -11.61 -7.16 4.95
CA HIS A 59 -12.84 -7.22 4.18
C HIS A 59 -12.80 -8.42 3.22
N ARG A 60 -13.97 -8.84 2.73
CA ARG A 60 -14.07 -9.84 1.65
C ARG A 60 -14.21 -9.21 0.27
N ASP A 61 -14.45 -7.90 0.24
CA ASP A 61 -14.62 -7.07 -0.95
C ASP A 61 -13.44 -6.07 -1.06
N PRO A 62 -13.19 -5.49 -2.25
CA PRO A 62 -12.08 -4.57 -2.46
C PRO A 62 -12.10 -3.35 -1.53
N VAL A 63 -10.94 -2.94 -1.03
CA VAL A 63 -10.78 -1.75 -0.19
C VAL A 63 -10.57 -0.52 -1.09
N TYR A 64 -11.64 0.15 -1.48
CA TYR A 64 -11.58 1.30 -2.41
C TYR A 64 -11.12 2.62 -1.80
N LYS A 65 -11.10 2.75 -0.48
CA LYS A 65 -10.67 3.97 0.21
C LYS A 65 -10.02 3.66 1.55
N ILE A 66 -8.97 4.39 1.84
CA ILE A 66 -8.21 4.38 3.09
C ILE A 66 -8.06 5.82 3.55
N ILE A 67 -8.06 6.04 4.87
CA ILE A 67 -7.92 7.36 5.48
C ILE A 67 -6.97 7.22 6.67
N TRP A 68 -5.94 8.06 6.71
CA TRP A 68 -5.11 8.25 7.90
C TRP A 68 -5.86 9.10 8.93
N VAL A 69 -5.97 8.59 10.17
CA VAL A 69 -6.64 9.26 11.30
C VAL A 69 -5.66 9.78 12.35
#